data_AF-A0A450YEI8-F1
#
_entry.id   AF-A0A450YEI8-F1
#
_cell.length_a   1.000
_cell.length_b   1.000
_cell.length_c   1.000
_cell.angle_alpha   90.00
_cell.angle_beta   90.00
_cell.angle_gamma   90.00
#
_symmetry.space_group_name_H-M   'P 1'
#
loop_
_entity.id
_entity.type
_entity.pdbx_description
1 polymer ?
#
loop_
_entity_poly.entity_id
_entity_poly.type
_entity_poly.pdbx_seq_one_letter_code
_entity_poly.pdbx_strand_id
1 'polypeptide(L)' 'MRKIREILRLKHEAKLSHGKIASALGISKGVVTKYISLAQVRGVACPLPEDDASLKSLL' A
#
# COMPACT_ATOMS: atom_id res chain seq x y z
N MET A 1 -9.35 3.31 -3.77
CA MET A 1 -8.12 2.79 -4.42
C MET A 1 -6.90 3.67 -4.27
N ARG A 2 -6.98 4.98 -4.59
CA ARG A 2 -5.81 5.89 -4.62
C ARG A 2 -4.89 5.80 -3.40
N LYS A 3 -5.44 5.80 -2.17
CA LYS A 3 -4.64 5.67 -0.94
C LYS A 3 -3.92 4.32 -0.78
N ILE A 4 -4.55 3.19 -1.12
CA ILE A 4 -3.90 1.86 -1.04
C ILE A 4 -2.76 1.78 -2.04
N ARG A 5 -3.01 2.23 -3.27
CA ARG A 5 -1.99 2.35 -4.31
C ARG A 5 -0.81 3.20 -3.82
N GLU A 6 -1.08 4.39 -3.27
CA GLU A 6 -0.05 5.28 -2.73
C GLU A 6 0.73 4.66 -1.57
N ILE A 7 0.06 3.94 -0.65
CA ILE A 7 0.73 3.21 0.44
C ILE A 7 1.74 2.22 -0.14
N LEU A 8 1.31 1.40 -1.09
CA LEU A 8 2.15 0.36 -1.68
C LEU A 8 3.27 0.99 -2.53
N ARG A 9 2.97 2.07 -3.27
CA ARG A 9 3.95 2.83 -4.04
C ARG A 9 5.06 3.39 -3.15
N LEU A 10 4.68 4.07 -2.07
CA LEU A 10 5.63 4.63 -1.12
C LEU A 10 6.44 3.55 -0.40
N LYS A 11 5.86 2.36 -0.19
CA LYS A 11 6.56 1.23 0.42
C LYS A 11 7.57 0.58 -0.53
N HIS A 12 7.20 0.34 -1.78
CA HIS A 12 7.98 -0.45 -2.72
C HIS A 12 8.90 0.40 -3.61
N GLU A 13 8.40 1.52 -4.16
CA GLU A 13 9.20 2.43 -5.00
C GLU A 13 10.07 3.34 -4.13
N ALA A 14 9.46 4.03 -3.15
CA ALA A 14 10.16 5.01 -2.31
C ALA A 14 10.79 4.41 -1.04
N LYS A 15 10.62 3.10 -0.79
CA LYS A 15 11.17 2.34 0.34
C LYS A 15 10.94 3.00 1.72
N LEU A 16 9.82 3.71 1.88
CA LEU A 16 9.50 4.42 3.12
C LEU A 16 9.08 3.45 4.25
N SER A 17 9.34 3.87 5.49
CA SER A 17 8.85 3.16 6.67
C SER A 17 7.34 3.40 6.87
N HIS A 18 6.65 2.51 7.58
CA HIS A 18 5.19 2.64 7.77
C HIS A 18 4.81 3.96 8.45
N GLY A 19 5.67 4.49 9.33
CA GLY A 19 5.47 5.80 9.96
C GLY A 19 5.57 6.96 8.96
N LYS A 20 6.57 6.95 8.07
CA LYS A 20 6.72 7.98 7.03
C LYS A 20 5.55 7.95 6.04
N ILE A 21 5.08 6.77 5.67
CA ILE A 21 3.89 6.60 4.81
C ILE A 21 2.64 7.15 5.49
N ALA A 22 2.45 6.83 6.77
CA ALA A 22 1.33 7.31 7.57
C ALA A 22 1.30 8.84 7.63
N SER A 23 2.44 9.48 7.90
CA SER A 23 2.59 10.93 7.91
C SER A 23 2.35 11.55 6.53
N ALA A 24 2.90 10.97 5.46
CA ALA A 24 2.76 11.48 4.09
C ALA A 24 1.31 11.44 3.57
N LEU A 25 0.52 10.45 4.01
CA LEU A 25 -0.86 10.24 3.54
C LEU A 25 -1.93 10.71 4.54
N GLY A 26 -1.53 11.21 5.72
CA GLY A 26 -2.44 11.65 6.78
C GLY A 26 -3.34 10.53 7.30
N ILE A 27 -2.79 9.32 7.45
CA ILE A 27 -3.52 8.13 7.94
C ILE A 27 -2.79 7.49 9.12
N SER A 28 -3.46 6.59 9.83
CA SER A 28 -2.82 5.89 10.95
C SER A 28 -1.81 4.84 10.45
N LYS A 29 -0.75 4.62 11.23
CA LYS A 29 0.24 3.56 11.00
C LYS A 29 -0.41 2.15 10.96
N GLY A 30 -1.51 1.96 11.69
CA GLY A 30 -2.30 0.72 11.66
C GLY A 30 -2.93 0.46 10.30
N VAL A 31 -3.51 1.49 9.67
CA VAL A 31 -4.06 1.39 8.31
C VAL A 31 -2.97 1.05 7.29
N VAL A 32 -1.80 1.70 7.40
CA VAL A 32 -0.65 1.38 6.54
C VAL A 32 -0.24 -0.08 6.68
N THR A 33 -0.10 -0.55 7.92
CA THR A 33 0.30 -1.93 8.21
C THR A 33 -0.73 -2.93 7.67
N LYS A 34 -2.02 -2.68 7.90
CA LYS A 34 -3.12 -3.52 7.39
C LYS A 34 -3.01 -3.73 5.88
N TYR A 35 -2.89 -2.64 5.10
CA TYR A 35 -2.87 -2.75 3.64
C TYR A 35 -1.57 -3.35 3.09
N ILE A 36 -0.44 -3.09 3.72
CA ILE A 36 0.83 -3.74 3.34
C ILE A 36 0.76 -5.25 3.61
N SER A 37 0.25 -5.67 4.78
CA SER A 37 0.09 -7.08 5.11
C SER A 37 -0.91 -7.77 4.18
N LEU A 38 -2.04 -7.14 3.86
CA LEU A 38 -3.00 -7.70 2.90
C LEU A 38 -2.39 -7.85 1.51
N ALA A 39 -1.58 -6.88 1.06
CA ALA A 39 -0.89 -6.95 -0.21
C ALA A 39 0.13 -8.10 -0.25
N GLN A 40 0.88 -8.29 0.84
CA GLN A 40 1.81 -9.42 0.98
C GLN A 40 1.10 -10.78 0.94
N VAL A 41 0.01 -10.93 1.70
CA VAL A 41 -0.77 -12.18 1.74
C VAL A 41 -1.36 -12.52 0.38
N ARG A 42 -1.82 -11.50 -0.37
CA ARG A 42 -2.41 -11.69 -1.70
C ARG A 42 -1.37 -11.75 -2.83
N GLY A 43 -0.08 -11.79 -2.50
CA GLY A 43 0.99 -11.89 -3.48
C GLY A 43 1.05 -10.70 -4.45
N VAL A 44 0.57 -9.52 -4.03
CA VAL A 44 0.67 -8.30 -4.82
C VAL A 44 2.14 -7.86 -4.81
N ALA A 45 2.90 -8.44 -5.72
CA ALA A 45 4.32 -8.17 -5.89
C ALA A 45 4.53 -6.90 -6.73
N CYS A 46 5.57 -6.15 -6.37
CA CYS A 46 6.05 -5.00 -7.13
C CYS A 46 6.61 -5.49 -8.49
N PRO A 47 6.37 -4.78 -9.61
CA PRO A 47 5.69 -3.48 -9.74
C PRO A 47 4.17 -3.56 -9.56
N LEU A 48 3.61 -2.55 -8.88
CA LEU A 48 2.16 -2.45 -8.70
C LEU A 48 1.48 -2.40 -10.08
N PRO A 49 0.48 -3.25 -10.33
CA PRO A 49 -0.27 -3.18 -11.59
C PRO A 49 -0.93 -1.81 -11.71
N GLU A 50 -0.88 -1.21 -12.90
CA GLU A 50 -1.59 0.04 -13.18
C GLU A 50 -3.10 -0.12 -13.00
N ASP A 51 -3.62 -1.33 -13.20
CA ASP A 51 -5.05 -1.62 -13.10
C ASP A 51 -5.59 -1.68 -11.66
N ASP A 52 -6.68 -0.94 -11.43
CA ASP A 52 -7.40 -0.94 -10.14
C ASP A 52 -8.05 -2.30 -9.79
N ALA A 53 -8.17 -3.22 -10.75
CA ALA A 53 -8.78 -4.53 -10.56
C ALA A 53 -8.03 -5.39 -9.53
N SER A 54 -6.69 -5.41 -9.58
CA SER A 54 -5.88 -6.16 -8.62
C SER A 54 -5.96 -5.57 -7.20
N LEU A 55 -6.12 -4.24 -7.10
CA LEU A 55 -6.32 -3.53 -5.83
C LEU A 55 -7.71 -3.77 -5.22
N LYS A 56 -8.74 -4.11 -6.03
CA LYS A 56 -10.08 -4.48 -5.51
C LYS A 56 -10.05 -5.71 -4.64
N SER A 57 -9.14 -6.63 -4.93
CA SER A 57 -8.94 -7.79 -4.06
C SER A 57 -8.56 -7.38 -2.64
N LEU A 58 -7.98 -6.19 -2.40
CA LEU A 58 -7.51 -5.74 -1.09
C LEU A 58 -8.59 -5.19 -0.14
N LEU A 59 -9.80 -4.97 -0.64
CA LEU A 59 -10.96 -4.53 0.14
C LEU A 59 -11.70 -5.72 0.77
#